data_AF-A0A2M8UXE1-F1
#
_entry.id   AF-A0A2M8UXE1-F1
#
_cell.length_a   1.000
_cell.length_b   1.000
_cell.length_c   1.000
_cell.angle_alpha   90.00
_cell.angle_beta   90.00
_cell.angle_gamma   90.00
#
_symmetry.space_group_name_H-M   'P 1'
#
loop_
_entity.id
_entity.type
_entity.pdbx_description
1 polymer ?
#
loop_
_entity_poly.entity_id
_entity_poly.type
_entity_poly.pdbx_seq_one_letter_code
_entity_poly.pdbx_strand_id
1 'polypeptide(L)'
;MKTPGLFTASAAFLLFSLGGCAQEAVFSPPPNSEQVTVSVKVPKDLAADTMHVMYRSAKCPSKESADGVPYEIDGFYPIDVAPRQVGQSDLYEAKLARDGGGACQWKLSNVTFGVHYENTAQFGGGVKYGRGGGVIVIFDNNHPQEQTGEGIEIVEGDLSIRKEYYPWIIENFLSGHRVKINIFGIKDTETYLAKKAKQIHFEPILHDNLIVKTLGVRDRNSNEQAKNSYPDGTISDSNSRPRFQKLQELTPPKPTD
;
A
#
# COMPACT_ATOMS: atom_id res chain seq x y z
N MET A 1 63.67 8.45 65.35
CA MET A 1 63.45 9.52 64.35
C MET A 1 62.66 8.93 63.18
N LYS A 2 61.49 9.53 62.86
CA LYS A 2 60.82 9.67 61.53
C LYS A 2 60.75 8.42 60.61
N THR A 3 59.67 7.98 59.96
CA THR A 3 58.25 8.34 59.72
C THR A 3 57.65 7.13 58.92
N PRO A 4 56.32 6.98 58.77
CA PRO A 4 55.66 5.76 58.27
C PRO A 4 55.42 5.76 56.74
N GLY A 5 55.32 4.57 56.14
CA GLY A 5 55.04 4.35 54.71
C GLY A 5 53.69 3.67 54.46
N LEU A 6 52.69 4.52 54.20
CA LEU A 6 51.48 4.39 53.38
C LEU A 6 50.94 3.00 52.94
N PHE A 7 49.69 2.74 53.35
CA PHE A 7 48.75 1.76 52.78
C PHE A 7 48.36 2.13 51.34
N THR A 8 48.23 1.14 50.45
CA THR A 8 47.23 1.15 49.38
C THR A 8 46.83 -0.30 49.04
N ALA A 9 45.64 -0.71 49.50
CA ALA A 9 44.96 -1.91 48.99
C ALA A 9 43.95 -1.43 47.95
N SER A 10 44.27 -1.60 46.66
CA SER A 10 43.37 -1.27 45.57
C SER A 10 42.23 -2.30 45.52
N ALA A 11 41.05 -1.91 45.98
CA ALA A 11 39.81 -2.64 45.75
C ALA A 11 39.41 -2.50 44.27
N ALA A 12 39.49 -3.58 43.51
CA ALA A 12 38.98 -3.66 42.16
C ALA A 12 37.45 -3.76 42.19
N PHE A 13 36.76 -2.63 41.97
CA PHE A 13 35.32 -2.59 41.73
C PHE A 13 35.05 -3.10 40.30
N LEU A 14 34.50 -4.32 40.19
CA LEU A 14 33.91 -4.81 38.96
C LEU A 14 32.60 -4.04 38.70
N LEU A 15 32.67 -3.05 37.82
CA LEU A 15 31.50 -2.35 37.29
C LEU A 15 30.76 -3.31 36.35
N PHE A 16 29.74 -4.01 36.86
CA PHE A 16 28.74 -4.65 36.02
C PHE A 16 27.98 -3.55 35.29
N SER A 17 28.34 -3.33 34.02
CA SER A 17 27.54 -2.53 33.11
C SER A 17 26.22 -3.26 32.88
N LEU A 18 25.17 -2.86 33.59
CA LEU A 18 23.79 -3.18 33.21
C LEU A 18 23.48 -2.40 31.93
N GLY A 19 24.03 -2.85 30.81
CA GLY A 19 23.48 -2.52 29.52
C GLY A 19 22.08 -3.09 29.48
N GLY A 20 21.07 -2.25 29.65
CA GLY A 20 19.68 -2.65 29.44
C GLY A 20 19.61 -3.31 28.07
N CYS A 21 19.27 -4.59 28.03
CA CYS A 21 18.98 -5.27 26.78
C CYS A 21 17.88 -4.46 26.10
N ALA A 22 18.21 -3.77 25.01
CA ALA A 22 17.20 -3.30 24.08
C ALA A 22 16.41 -4.55 23.70
N GLN A 23 15.13 -4.58 24.09
CA GLN A 23 14.29 -5.74 23.86
C GLN A 23 14.23 -5.94 22.35
N GLU A 24 14.80 -7.05 21.86
CA GLU A 24 14.91 -7.27 20.43
C GLU A 24 13.51 -7.29 19.81
N ALA A 25 13.32 -6.46 18.79
CA ALA A 25 12.09 -6.36 18.02
C ALA A 25 11.92 -7.60 17.14
N VAL A 26 11.68 -8.75 17.75
CA VAL A 26 11.47 -10.02 17.03
C VAL A 26 10.00 -10.16 16.65
N PHE A 27 9.74 -10.51 15.40
CA PHE A 27 8.43 -10.94 14.93
C PHE A 27 8.31 -12.46 15.06
N SER A 28 7.40 -12.91 15.91
CA SER A 28 7.23 -14.34 16.23
C SER A 28 5.77 -14.63 16.53
N PRO A 29 4.91 -14.71 15.49
CA PRO A 29 3.50 -15.03 15.64
C PRO A 29 3.30 -16.36 16.37
N PRO A 30 2.34 -16.47 17.30
CA PRO A 30 1.96 -17.76 17.88
C PRO A 30 1.46 -18.73 16.78
N PRO A 31 1.72 -20.05 16.89
CA PRO A 31 1.33 -21.03 15.86
C PRO A 31 -0.18 -21.05 15.53
N ASN A 32 -1.04 -20.70 16.50
CA ASN A 32 -2.50 -20.67 16.38
C ASN A 32 -3.06 -19.24 16.45
N SER A 33 -2.26 -18.25 16.07
CA SER A 33 -2.71 -16.85 15.97
C SER A 33 -3.93 -16.77 15.03
N GLU A 34 -4.94 -15.99 15.41
CA GLU A 34 -6.03 -15.66 14.50
C GLU A 34 -5.44 -15.03 13.23
N GLN A 35 -5.96 -15.42 12.05
CA GLN A 35 -5.46 -14.93 10.77
C GLN A 35 -6.51 -14.11 10.05
N VAL A 36 -6.03 -13.14 9.28
CA VAL A 36 -6.79 -12.46 8.24
C VAL A 36 -6.35 -13.03 6.90
N THR A 37 -7.29 -13.56 6.14
CA THR A 37 -7.06 -14.01 4.77
C THR A 37 -7.31 -12.85 3.81
N VAL A 38 -6.30 -12.49 3.03
CA VAL A 38 -6.40 -11.49 1.97
C VAL A 38 -6.31 -12.19 0.63
N SER A 39 -7.32 -12.01 -0.21
CA SER A 39 -7.41 -12.61 -1.53
C SER A 39 -7.60 -11.56 -2.61
N VAL A 40 -6.92 -11.75 -3.74
CA VAL A 40 -6.97 -10.87 -4.91
C VAL A 40 -7.26 -11.73 -6.13
N LYS A 41 -8.34 -11.41 -6.85
CA LYS A 41 -8.64 -12.00 -8.15
C LYS A 41 -8.02 -11.14 -9.24
N VAL A 42 -6.97 -11.65 -9.88
CA VAL A 42 -6.07 -10.89 -10.74
C VAL A 42 -6.53 -10.97 -12.21
N PRO A 43 -6.89 -9.83 -12.84
CA PRO A 43 -7.21 -9.80 -14.27
C PRO A 43 -6.04 -10.25 -15.14
N LYS A 44 -6.33 -10.83 -16.31
CA LYS A 44 -5.36 -11.46 -17.23
C LYS A 44 -4.08 -10.64 -17.51
N ASP A 45 -4.20 -9.31 -17.59
CA ASP A 45 -3.10 -8.41 -17.97
C ASP A 45 -2.40 -7.75 -16.78
N LEU A 46 -2.78 -8.12 -15.55
CA LEU A 46 -2.25 -7.56 -14.31
C LEU A 46 -1.52 -8.64 -13.50
N ALA A 47 -0.75 -8.18 -12.51
CA ALA A 47 -0.14 -9.02 -11.49
C ALA A 47 -0.58 -8.54 -10.09
N ALA A 48 -0.65 -9.46 -9.12
CA ALA A 48 -0.87 -9.09 -7.73
C ALA A 48 0.38 -8.40 -7.14
N ASP A 49 0.16 -7.35 -6.37
CA ASP A 49 1.23 -6.69 -5.63
C ASP A 49 1.74 -7.56 -4.48
N THR A 50 3.01 -7.36 -4.13
CA THR A 50 3.50 -7.80 -2.82
C THR A 50 2.76 -7.01 -1.75
N MET A 51 2.26 -7.68 -0.72
CA MET A 51 1.53 -7.02 0.35
C MET A 51 2.50 -6.37 1.32
N HIS A 52 2.35 -5.07 1.55
CA HIS A 52 3.06 -4.33 2.58
C HIS A 52 2.23 -4.35 3.85
N VAL A 53 2.69 -5.07 4.86
CA VAL A 53 1.94 -5.32 6.10
C VAL A 53 2.63 -4.61 7.25
N MET A 54 1.85 -3.87 8.02
CA MET A 54 2.33 -3.16 9.20
C MET A 54 1.80 -3.79 10.47
N TYR A 55 2.70 -4.02 11.42
CA TYR A 55 2.36 -4.31 12.79
C TYR A 55 2.73 -3.15 13.72
N ARG A 56 1.92 -2.90 14.75
CA ARG A 56 2.12 -1.85 15.75
C ARG A 56 2.25 -2.41 17.15
N SER A 57 2.95 -1.69 18.03
CA SER A 57 3.04 -2.01 19.45
C SER A 57 3.24 -0.77 20.33
N ALA A 58 2.33 -0.57 21.28
CA ALA A 58 2.51 0.36 22.39
C ALA A 58 3.58 -0.10 23.41
N LYS A 59 3.97 -1.39 23.42
CA LYS A 59 4.98 -1.92 24.34
C LYS A 59 6.41 -1.60 23.92
N CYS A 60 6.62 -1.42 22.63
CA CYS A 60 7.90 -1.04 22.05
C CYS A 60 7.71 0.28 21.29
N PRO A 61 7.49 1.41 21.99
CA PRO A 61 7.19 2.68 21.35
C PRO A 61 8.38 3.16 20.52
N SER A 62 8.07 3.88 19.43
CA SER A 62 9.06 4.64 18.66
C SER A 62 8.99 6.11 19.04
N LYS A 63 10.10 6.82 18.89
CA LYS A 63 10.16 8.28 19.09
C LYS A 63 10.22 8.95 17.73
N GLU A 64 9.29 9.86 17.50
CA GLU A 64 9.29 10.73 16.32
C GLU A 64 9.48 12.18 16.73
N SER A 65 9.92 13.01 15.80
CA SER A 65 9.97 14.45 16.00
C SER A 65 9.87 15.17 14.66
N ALA A 66 8.78 15.91 14.48
CA ALA A 66 8.56 16.73 13.29
C ALA A 66 9.01 18.18 13.51
N ASP A 67 8.97 18.67 14.76
CA ASP A 67 9.24 20.04 15.18
C ASP A 67 10.47 20.18 16.10
N GLY A 68 11.24 19.10 16.26
CA GLY A 68 12.39 19.05 17.16
C GLY A 68 12.05 18.66 18.61
N VAL A 69 10.77 18.52 18.96
CA VAL A 69 10.33 17.92 20.22
C VAL A 69 10.00 16.44 20.00
N PRO A 70 10.69 15.50 20.67
CA PRO A 70 10.36 14.09 20.56
C PRO A 70 9.00 13.78 21.19
N TYR A 71 8.13 13.10 20.45
CA TYR A 71 6.92 12.48 20.96
C TYR A 71 6.95 10.96 20.72
N GLU A 72 6.27 10.21 21.58
CA GLU A 72 6.18 8.76 21.47
C GLU A 72 4.95 8.36 20.66
N ILE A 73 5.14 7.37 19.79
CA ILE A 73 4.09 6.68 19.05
C ILE A 73 4.23 5.17 19.26
N ASP A 74 3.18 4.43 18.91
CA ASP A 74 3.29 2.98 18.79
C ASP A 74 4.43 2.63 17.83
N GLY A 75 5.35 1.78 18.28
CA GLY A 75 6.39 1.26 17.42
C GLY A 75 5.80 0.49 16.26
N PHE A 76 6.61 0.32 15.22
CA PHE A 76 6.20 -0.27 13.96
C PHE A 76 7.12 -1.43 13.56
N TYR A 77 6.53 -2.44 12.92
CA TYR A 77 7.24 -3.58 12.36
C TYR A 77 6.67 -3.91 10.97
N PRO A 78 7.26 -3.37 9.88
CA PRO A 78 6.83 -3.67 8.52
C PRO A 78 7.34 -5.05 8.07
N ILE A 79 6.50 -5.80 7.36
CA ILE A 79 6.88 -7.00 6.63
C ILE A 79 6.27 -7.00 5.24
N ASP A 80 6.94 -7.68 4.31
CA ASP A 80 6.44 -7.92 2.96
C ASP A 80 5.95 -9.37 2.83
N VAL A 81 4.77 -9.55 2.25
CA VAL A 81 4.17 -10.87 2.05
C VAL A 81 3.74 -11.01 0.59
N ALA A 82 4.41 -11.89 -0.16
CA ALA A 82 3.99 -12.24 -1.50
C ALA A 82 2.78 -13.19 -1.45
N PRO A 83 1.63 -12.83 -2.04
CA PRO A 83 0.49 -13.73 -2.10
C PRO A 83 0.78 -14.90 -3.04
N ARG A 84 0.20 -16.07 -2.72
CA ARG A 84 0.40 -17.31 -3.48
C ARG A 84 -0.81 -17.58 -4.36
N GLN A 85 -0.56 -17.99 -5.59
CA GLN A 85 -1.62 -18.44 -6.49
C GLN A 85 -2.34 -19.67 -5.92
N VAL A 86 -3.67 -19.66 -5.96
CA VAL A 86 -4.52 -20.75 -5.50
C VAL A 86 -4.78 -21.70 -6.66
N GLY A 87 -4.13 -22.87 -6.65
CA GLY A 87 -4.25 -23.85 -7.73
C GLY A 87 -3.83 -23.27 -9.09
N GLN A 88 -4.57 -23.61 -10.14
CA GLN A 88 -4.41 -23.04 -11.50
C GLN A 88 -5.52 -22.02 -11.77
N SER A 89 -5.65 -20.99 -10.93
CA SER A 89 -6.67 -19.94 -11.05
C SER A 89 -6.08 -18.54 -11.11
N ASP A 90 -6.93 -17.54 -11.33
CA ASP A 90 -6.62 -16.11 -11.24
C ASP A 90 -6.66 -15.58 -9.80
N LEU A 91 -6.86 -16.45 -8.80
CA LEU A 91 -6.94 -16.07 -7.38
C LEU A 91 -5.58 -16.21 -6.68
N TYR A 92 -5.19 -15.16 -5.97
CA TYR A 92 -3.98 -15.09 -5.16
C TYR A 92 -4.34 -14.83 -3.70
N GLU A 93 -3.70 -15.54 -2.77
CA GLU A 93 -4.03 -15.47 -1.34
C GLU A 93 -2.78 -15.30 -0.47
N ALA A 94 -2.90 -14.49 0.57
CA ALA A 94 -1.98 -14.46 1.71
C ALA A 94 -2.76 -14.54 3.03
N LYS A 95 -2.12 -15.12 4.06
CA LYS A 95 -2.66 -15.18 5.41
C LYS A 95 -1.77 -14.39 6.35
N LEU A 96 -2.37 -13.42 7.04
CA LEU A 96 -1.69 -12.49 7.92
C LEU A 96 -2.08 -12.80 9.36
N ALA A 97 -1.11 -13.01 10.24
CA ALA A 97 -1.41 -13.21 11.66
C ALA A 97 -1.90 -11.89 12.29
N ARG A 98 -3.00 -11.90 13.05
CA ARG A 98 -3.42 -10.74 13.85
C ARG A 98 -2.44 -10.45 14.98
N ASP A 99 -1.94 -11.51 15.60
CA ASP A 99 -0.88 -11.44 16.61
C ASP A 99 0.47 -11.78 15.97
N GLY A 100 1.32 -10.76 15.82
CA GLY A 100 2.71 -10.88 15.41
C GLY A 100 3.65 -11.33 16.53
N GLY A 101 3.15 -11.36 17.78
CA GLY A 101 3.84 -11.93 18.92
C GLY A 101 5.17 -11.24 19.25
N GLY A 102 6.13 -12.04 19.71
CA GLY A 102 7.40 -11.54 20.23
C GLY A 102 7.27 -10.74 21.52
N ALA A 103 8.40 -10.23 22.00
CA ALA A 103 8.46 -9.47 23.24
C ALA A 103 7.65 -8.15 23.17
N CYS A 104 7.59 -7.55 21.99
CA CYS A 104 6.81 -6.35 21.72
C CYS A 104 5.31 -6.63 21.56
N GLN A 105 4.86 -7.88 21.47
CA GLN A 105 3.44 -8.21 21.26
C GLN A 105 2.82 -7.48 20.06
N TRP A 106 3.52 -7.55 18.92
CA TRP A 106 3.13 -6.91 17.68
C TRP A 106 1.69 -7.25 17.28
N LYS A 107 0.89 -6.25 16.91
CA LYS A 107 -0.50 -6.43 16.43
C LYS A 107 -0.66 -5.90 15.02
N LEU A 108 -1.38 -6.64 14.18
CA LEU A 108 -1.66 -6.25 12.80
C LEU A 108 -2.38 -4.90 12.80
N SER A 109 -1.82 -3.92 12.09
CA SER A 109 -2.29 -2.54 12.04
C SER A 109 -2.91 -2.22 10.69
N ASN A 110 -2.23 -2.52 9.59
CA ASN A 110 -2.75 -2.34 8.24
C ASN A 110 -2.04 -3.23 7.23
N VAL A 111 -2.67 -3.39 6.06
CA VAL A 111 -2.07 -3.99 4.87
C VAL A 111 -2.38 -3.12 3.65
N THR A 112 -1.34 -2.83 2.87
CA THR A 112 -1.45 -2.30 1.50
C THR A 112 -1.21 -3.43 0.51
N PHE A 113 -2.11 -3.57 -0.46
CA PHE A 113 -2.02 -4.57 -1.52
C PHE A 113 -2.77 -4.06 -2.75
N GLY A 114 -2.75 -4.80 -3.86
CA GLY A 114 -3.39 -4.34 -5.08
C GLY A 114 -2.99 -5.13 -6.29
N VAL A 115 -3.10 -4.47 -7.44
CA VAL A 115 -2.68 -4.99 -8.74
C VAL A 115 -1.91 -3.93 -9.52
N HIS A 116 -0.97 -4.37 -10.35
CA HIS A 116 -0.24 -3.51 -11.28
C HIS A 116 -0.10 -4.15 -12.66
N TYR A 117 0.24 -3.34 -13.66
CA TYR A 117 0.72 -3.86 -14.94
C TYR A 117 2.17 -4.31 -14.81
N GLU A 118 2.42 -5.62 -14.84
CA GLU A 118 3.78 -6.17 -14.91
C GLU A 118 4.39 -5.96 -16.30
N ASN A 119 3.60 -6.16 -17.35
CA ASN A 119 3.99 -5.93 -18.74
C ASN A 119 3.15 -4.84 -19.39
N THR A 120 3.83 -3.80 -19.89
CA THR A 120 3.19 -2.63 -20.54
C THR A 120 3.45 -2.57 -22.05
N ALA A 121 4.13 -3.56 -22.62
CA ALA A 121 4.55 -3.54 -24.03
C ALA A 121 3.37 -3.39 -25.01
N GLN A 122 2.20 -3.93 -24.65
CA GLN A 122 0.97 -3.83 -25.45
C GLN A 122 0.46 -2.39 -25.64
N PHE A 123 0.90 -1.45 -24.79
CA PHE A 123 0.54 -0.04 -24.88
C PHE A 123 1.55 0.79 -25.70
N GLY A 124 2.64 0.18 -26.18
CA GLY A 124 3.68 0.81 -26.98
C GLY A 124 5.06 0.78 -26.34
N GLY A 125 6.08 1.02 -27.16
CA GLY A 125 7.47 1.03 -26.70
C GLY A 125 7.74 2.13 -25.66
N GLY A 126 8.35 1.76 -24.53
CA GLY A 126 8.75 2.70 -23.49
C GLY A 126 7.64 3.16 -22.55
N VAL A 127 6.41 2.66 -22.70
CA VAL A 127 5.32 2.91 -21.74
C VAL A 127 5.66 2.26 -20.40
N LYS A 128 5.54 2.99 -19.30
CA LYS A 128 5.77 2.47 -17.94
C LYS A 128 4.49 2.47 -17.12
N TYR A 129 4.35 1.51 -16.21
CA TYR A 129 3.29 1.57 -15.22
C TYR A 129 3.47 2.80 -14.32
N GLY A 130 2.36 3.48 -14.03
CA GLY A 130 2.33 4.67 -13.19
C GLY A 130 1.77 4.40 -11.80
N ARG A 131 0.44 4.20 -11.71
CA ARG A 131 -0.29 4.01 -10.43
C ARG A 131 -1.70 3.45 -10.65
N GLY A 132 -2.38 3.17 -9.53
CA GLY A 132 -3.78 2.76 -9.46
C GLY A 132 -3.96 1.31 -9.03
N GLY A 133 -5.20 0.88 -8.77
CA GLY A 133 -5.47 -0.51 -8.39
C GLY A 133 -5.01 -0.91 -6.98
N GLY A 134 -4.70 0.07 -6.14
CA GLY A 134 -4.29 -0.16 -4.75
C GLY A 134 -5.48 -0.31 -3.80
N VAL A 135 -5.24 -1.00 -2.69
CA VAL A 135 -6.15 -1.16 -1.57
C VAL A 135 -5.37 -1.08 -0.26
N ILE A 136 -5.91 -0.34 0.71
CA ILE A 136 -5.40 -0.26 2.07
C ILE A 136 -6.52 -0.72 3.00
N VAL A 137 -6.22 -1.68 3.88
CA VAL A 137 -7.13 -2.09 4.94
C VAL A 137 -6.46 -1.87 6.30
N ILE A 138 -7.13 -1.09 7.14
CA ILE A 138 -6.70 -0.70 8.49
C ILE A 138 -7.46 -1.55 9.51
N PHE A 139 -6.75 -2.12 10.48
CA PHE A 139 -7.28 -3.02 11.51
C PHE A 139 -7.27 -2.42 12.93
N ASP A 140 -6.66 -1.25 13.12
CA ASP A 140 -6.55 -0.58 14.41
C ASP A 140 -6.99 0.90 14.34
N ASN A 141 -6.53 1.74 15.27
CA ASN A 141 -6.78 3.19 15.27
C ASN A 141 -5.57 4.00 14.79
N ASN A 142 -4.50 3.35 14.33
CA ASN A 142 -3.31 4.02 13.86
C ASN A 142 -3.52 4.46 12.40
N HIS A 143 -2.75 5.46 11.98
CA HIS A 143 -2.68 5.78 10.57
C HIS A 143 -1.95 4.65 9.81
N PRO A 144 -2.44 4.30 8.60
CA PRO A 144 -1.75 3.36 7.73
C PRO A 144 -0.37 3.88 7.31
N GLN A 145 0.49 2.98 6.82
CA GLN A 145 1.81 3.36 6.29
C GLN A 145 1.70 4.37 5.14
N GLU A 146 0.68 4.18 4.31
CA GLU A 146 0.37 5.06 3.18
C GLU A 146 -0.94 5.79 3.47
N GLN A 147 -0.92 7.12 3.37
CA GLN A 147 -2.12 7.93 3.48
C GLN A 147 -2.56 8.40 2.10
N THR A 148 -3.83 8.19 1.80
CA THR A 148 -4.47 8.66 0.58
C THR A 148 -5.35 9.85 0.93
N GLY A 149 -5.45 10.83 0.02
CA GLY A 149 -6.44 11.90 0.14
C GLY A 149 -7.86 11.46 -0.25
N GLU A 150 -8.10 10.16 -0.42
CA GLU A 150 -9.28 9.62 -1.11
C GLU A 150 -10.37 9.10 -0.15
N GLY A 151 -10.24 9.37 1.15
CA GLY A 151 -11.24 9.06 2.20
C GLY A 151 -11.29 7.58 2.61
N ILE A 152 -11.72 7.34 3.85
CA ILE A 152 -11.74 6.02 4.50
C ILE A 152 -13.19 5.52 4.64
N GLU A 153 -13.46 4.30 4.17
CA GLU A 153 -14.75 3.63 4.37
C GLU A 153 -14.70 2.71 5.59
N ILE A 154 -15.72 2.76 6.47
CA ILE A 154 -15.75 1.98 7.72
C ILE A 154 -16.63 0.73 7.52
N VAL A 155 -16.09 -0.44 7.84
CA VAL A 155 -16.75 -1.74 7.66
C VAL A 155 -16.65 -2.57 8.96
N GLU A 156 -17.77 -3.15 9.40
CA GLU A 156 -17.84 -3.89 10.68
C GLU A 156 -17.48 -5.39 10.60
N GLY A 157 -17.28 -5.93 9.40
CA GLY A 157 -17.09 -7.36 9.16
C GLY A 157 -16.10 -7.65 8.03
N ASP A 158 -16.24 -8.81 7.38
CA ASP A 158 -15.44 -9.21 6.22
C ASP A 158 -15.68 -8.28 5.01
N LEU A 159 -14.67 -8.13 4.16
CA LEU A 159 -14.68 -7.19 3.03
C LEU A 159 -14.73 -7.94 1.71
N SER A 160 -15.66 -7.51 0.85
CA SER A 160 -15.68 -7.87 -0.57
C SER A 160 -15.63 -6.59 -1.39
N ILE A 161 -14.46 -6.31 -1.97
CA ILE A 161 -14.13 -5.09 -2.70
C ILE A 161 -14.21 -5.43 -4.18
N ARG A 162 -15.24 -4.94 -4.86
CA ARG A 162 -15.39 -5.09 -6.31
C ARG A 162 -15.46 -3.72 -6.96
N LYS A 163 -14.47 -3.38 -7.78
CA LYS A 163 -14.29 -2.03 -8.34
C LYS A 163 -13.96 -2.09 -9.82
N GLU A 164 -14.50 -1.15 -10.58
CA GLU A 164 -14.27 -1.05 -12.03
C GLU A 164 -13.04 -0.18 -12.30
N TYR A 165 -12.18 -0.66 -13.20
CA TYR A 165 -10.96 0.01 -13.60
C TYR A 165 -10.81 0.02 -15.11
N TYR A 166 -10.12 1.04 -15.61
CA TYR A 166 -9.90 1.29 -17.02
C TYR A 166 -8.41 1.57 -17.30
N PRO A 167 -7.84 1.09 -18.42
CA PRO A 167 -6.49 1.48 -18.81
C PRO A 167 -6.46 2.98 -19.16
N TRP A 168 -5.58 3.73 -18.49
CA TRP A 168 -5.41 5.17 -18.73
C TRP A 168 -3.98 5.49 -19.16
N ILE A 169 -3.79 5.78 -20.44
CA ILE A 169 -2.50 6.16 -21.00
C ILE A 169 -2.32 7.66 -20.89
N ILE A 170 -1.19 8.11 -20.36
CA ILE A 170 -0.82 9.52 -20.25
C ILE A 170 0.50 9.73 -20.98
N GLU A 171 0.47 10.59 -21.99
CA GLU A 171 1.67 11.03 -22.70
C GLU A 171 1.99 12.48 -22.31
N ASN A 172 3.16 12.69 -21.71
CA ASN A 172 3.65 13.99 -21.29
C ASN A 172 4.87 14.39 -22.11
N PHE A 173 4.96 15.67 -22.45
CA PHE A 173 6.09 16.25 -23.19
C PHE A 173 6.93 17.21 -22.34
N LEU A 174 6.30 17.85 -21.34
CA LEU A 174 6.98 18.76 -20.42
C LEU A 174 7.96 17.98 -19.53
N SER A 175 9.18 18.48 -19.39
CA SER A 175 10.27 17.81 -18.66
C SER A 175 10.72 16.48 -19.28
N GLY A 176 10.62 16.38 -20.60
CA GLY A 176 11.00 15.21 -21.41
C GLY A 176 9.80 14.35 -21.78
N HIS A 177 9.91 13.66 -22.93
CA HIS A 177 8.86 12.77 -23.42
C HIS A 177 8.74 11.54 -22.53
N ARG A 178 7.54 11.31 -21.99
CA ARG A 178 7.24 10.17 -21.11
C ARG A 178 5.83 9.68 -21.37
N VAL A 179 5.69 8.37 -21.52
CA VAL A 179 4.38 7.72 -21.62
C VAL A 179 4.19 6.78 -20.44
N LYS A 180 3.04 6.88 -19.78
CA LYS A 180 2.67 6.01 -18.65
C LYS A 180 1.31 5.38 -18.88
N ILE A 181 1.10 4.22 -18.26
CA ILE A 181 -0.21 3.57 -18.13
C ILE A 181 -0.59 3.50 -16.64
N ASN A 182 -1.79 3.96 -16.30
CA ASN A 182 -2.39 3.84 -14.98
C ASN A 182 -3.58 2.88 -15.02
N ILE A 183 -3.88 2.27 -13.87
CA ILE A 183 -5.14 1.57 -13.62
C ILE A 183 -6.12 2.60 -13.08
N PHE A 184 -7.00 3.11 -13.93
CA PHE A 184 -7.87 4.24 -13.60
C PHE A 184 -9.20 3.77 -13.01
N GLY A 185 -9.42 4.06 -11.72
CA GLY A 185 -10.69 3.88 -11.02
C GLY A 185 -11.25 5.21 -10.51
N ILE A 186 -12.32 5.13 -9.72
CA ILE A 186 -12.84 6.28 -8.95
C ILE A 186 -11.75 6.85 -8.04
N LYS A 187 -11.01 5.94 -7.40
CA LYS A 187 -9.85 6.19 -6.53
C LYS A 187 -8.63 5.49 -7.11
N ASP A 188 -7.44 6.05 -6.90
CA ASP A 188 -6.19 5.32 -7.15
C ASP A 188 -6.03 4.17 -6.16
N THR A 189 -6.42 4.41 -4.90
CA THR A 189 -6.30 3.47 -3.79
C THR A 189 -7.56 3.48 -2.93
N GLU A 190 -8.23 2.33 -2.83
CA GLU A 190 -9.39 2.17 -1.95
C GLU A 190 -8.93 1.99 -0.50
N THR A 191 -9.43 2.78 0.44
CA THR A 191 -9.02 2.71 1.85
C THR A 191 -10.18 2.33 2.75
N TYR A 192 -9.99 1.30 3.56
CA TYR A 192 -11.01 0.76 4.47
C TYR A 192 -10.51 0.68 5.91
N LEU A 193 -11.38 0.98 6.87
CA LEU A 193 -11.22 0.65 8.28
C LEU A 193 -12.08 -0.57 8.61
N ALA A 194 -11.44 -1.71 8.89
CA ALA A 194 -12.08 -3.01 8.99
C ALA A 194 -11.52 -3.86 10.15
N LYS A 195 -11.64 -3.34 11.36
CA LYS A 195 -10.98 -3.90 12.56
C LYS A 195 -11.26 -5.38 12.81
N LYS A 196 -12.47 -5.84 12.49
CA LYS A 196 -12.96 -7.20 12.76
C LYS A 196 -12.91 -8.14 11.54
N ALA A 197 -12.48 -7.66 10.37
CA ALA A 197 -12.45 -8.45 9.14
C ALA A 197 -11.48 -9.62 9.25
N LYS A 198 -11.96 -10.84 9.00
CA LYS A 198 -11.16 -12.06 8.90
C LYS A 198 -10.91 -12.44 7.46
N GLN A 199 -11.78 -12.03 6.56
CA GLN A 199 -11.65 -12.25 5.13
C GLN A 199 -11.73 -10.92 4.39
N ILE A 200 -10.79 -10.74 3.48
CA ILE A 200 -10.73 -9.61 2.55
C ILE A 200 -10.62 -10.20 1.15
N HIS A 201 -11.56 -9.86 0.29
CA HIS A 201 -11.57 -10.25 -1.10
C HIS A 201 -11.56 -9.01 -1.98
N PHE A 202 -10.60 -8.91 -2.89
CA PHE A 202 -10.51 -7.85 -3.88
C PHE A 202 -10.64 -8.42 -5.29
N GLU A 203 -11.65 -7.94 -6.02
CA GLU A 203 -11.94 -8.25 -7.42
C GLU A 203 -11.93 -6.95 -8.24
N PRO A 204 -10.74 -6.51 -8.73
CA PRO A 204 -10.67 -5.45 -9.73
C PRO A 204 -11.24 -5.95 -11.06
N ILE A 205 -12.28 -5.27 -11.56
CA ILE A 205 -12.85 -5.51 -12.89
C ILE A 205 -12.13 -4.58 -13.86
N LEU A 206 -11.21 -5.13 -14.66
CA LEU A 206 -10.51 -4.37 -15.69
C LEU A 206 -11.28 -4.39 -17.01
N HIS A 207 -11.69 -3.23 -17.50
CA HIS A 207 -12.25 -3.05 -18.85
C HIS A 207 -11.12 -2.74 -19.84
N ASP A 208 -10.35 -3.77 -20.19
CA ASP A 208 -9.12 -3.68 -21.00
C ASP A 208 -9.31 -3.05 -22.40
N ASN A 209 -10.51 -3.14 -22.96
CA ASN A 209 -10.90 -2.58 -24.24
C ASN A 209 -11.32 -1.10 -24.18
N LEU A 210 -11.53 -0.54 -22.99
CA LEU A 210 -11.99 0.84 -22.80
C LEU A 210 -10.82 1.75 -22.37
N ILE A 211 -9.87 1.92 -23.28
CA ILE A 211 -8.64 2.69 -23.05
C ILE A 211 -8.91 4.19 -23.22
N VAL A 212 -8.63 4.98 -22.18
CA VAL A 212 -8.62 6.45 -22.26
C VAL A 212 -7.20 6.97 -22.40
N LYS A 213 -7.01 7.99 -23.24
CA LYS A 213 -5.69 8.60 -23.50
C LYS A 213 -5.70 10.07 -23.11
N THR A 214 -4.74 10.49 -22.30
CA THR A 214 -4.47 11.91 -22.02
C THR A 214 -3.21 12.33 -22.78
N LEU A 215 -3.37 13.33 -23.65
CA LEU A 215 -2.26 13.99 -24.32
C LEU A 215 -1.94 15.29 -23.58
N GLY A 216 -0.78 15.34 -22.94
CA GLY A 216 -0.27 16.52 -22.26
C GLY A 216 0.11 17.64 -23.23
N VAL A 217 0.21 18.85 -22.71
CA VAL A 217 0.64 20.02 -23.49
C VAL A 217 2.12 19.91 -23.86
N ARG A 218 2.50 20.46 -25.02
CA ARG A 218 3.88 20.47 -25.50
C ARG A 218 4.67 21.69 -25.05
N ASP A 219 3.99 22.81 -24.88
CA ASP A 219 4.55 24.07 -24.41
C ASP A 219 3.79 24.55 -23.17
N ARG A 220 4.55 24.80 -22.09
CA ARG A 220 4.01 25.28 -20.81
C ARG A 220 3.45 26.70 -20.91
N ASN A 221 3.91 27.48 -21.89
CA ASN A 221 3.47 28.86 -22.11
C ASN A 221 2.30 28.96 -23.10
N SER A 222 1.87 27.83 -23.68
CA SER A 222 0.70 27.80 -24.55
C SER A 222 -0.59 27.91 -23.71
N ASN A 223 -1.62 28.52 -24.31
CA ASN A 223 -2.98 28.50 -23.75
C ASN A 223 -3.70 27.16 -24.01
N GLU A 224 -2.99 26.16 -24.55
CA GLU A 224 -3.55 24.84 -24.81
C GLU A 224 -3.73 24.08 -23.50
N GLN A 225 -4.80 23.29 -23.42
CA GLN A 225 -5.03 22.37 -22.32
C GLN A 225 -4.69 20.95 -22.77
N ALA A 226 -4.31 20.11 -21.80
CA ALA A 226 -4.21 18.67 -22.06
C ALA A 226 -5.57 18.14 -22.52
N LYS A 227 -5.58 17.09 -23.34
CA LYS A 227 -6.82 16.54 -23.90
C LYS A 227 -7.00 15.08 -23.54
N ASN A 228 -8.22 14.70 -23.17
CA ASN A 228 -8.63 13.32 -22.97
C ASN A 228 -9.35 12.81 -24.23
N SER A 229 -8.89 11.70 -24.79
CA SER A 229 -9.54 10.98 -25.89
C SER A 229 -10.13 9.67 -25.35
N TYR A 230 -11.42 9.47 -25.54
CA TYR A 230 -12.17 8.31 -25.03
C TYR A 230 -12.37 7.24 -26.12
N PRO A 231 -12.68 5.99 -25.74
CA PRO A 231 -12.89 4.88 -26.67
C PRO A 231 -13.98 5.13 -27.74
N ASP A 232 -14.98 5.96 -27.43
CA ASP A 232 -16.06 6.34 -28.34
C ASP A 232 -15.67 7.42 -29.37
N GLY A 233 -14.40 7.84 -29.39
CA GLY A 233 -13.88 8.87 -30.28
C GLY A 233 -14.11 10.30 -29.81
N THR A 234 -14.80 10.51 -28.69
CA THR A 234 -14.99 11.87 -28.15
C THR A 234 -13.71 12.39 -27.49
N ILE A 235 -13.57 13.71 -27.52
CA ILE A 235 -12.44 14.44 -26.94
C ILE A 235 -12.97 15.46 -25.94
N SER A 236 -12.32 15.57 -24.78
CA SER A 236 -12.58 16.64 -23.81
C SER A 236 -11.28 17.30 -23.38
N ASP A 237 -11.35 18.58 -22.99
CA ASP A 237 -10.25 19.18 -22.25
C ASP A 237 -10.02 18.41 -20.94
N SER A 238 -8.77 18.39 -20.49
CA SER A 238 -8.30 17.64 -19.32
C SER A 238 -7.80 18.60 -18.26
N ASN A 239 -8.54 18.64 -17.15
CA ASN A 239 -8.22 19.49 -16.02
C ASN A 239 -7.40 18.75 -14.94
N SER A 240 -7.21 17.43 -15.10
CA SER A 240 -6.32 16.57 -14.30
C SER A 240 -6.52 15.07 -14.61
N ARG A 241 -7.77 14.59 -14.50
CA ARG A 241 -8.16 13.17 -14.65
C ARG A 241 -9.28 13.01 -15.70
N PRO A 242 -9.35 11.86 -16.40
CA PRO A 242 -10.51 11.51 -17.21
C PRO A 242 -11.79 11.47 -16.38
N ARG A 243 -12.94 11.60 -17.05
CA ARG A 243 -14.25 11.48 -16.40
C ARG A 243 -14.61 10.01 -16.24
N PHE A 244 -14.56 9.52 -15.01
CA PHE A 244 -14.89 8.13 -14.69
C PHE A 244 -16.30 7.73 -15.16
N GLN A 245 -17.31 8.56 -14.86
CA GLN A 245 -18.71 8.32 -15.26
C GLN A 245 -18.86 8.07 -16.77
N LYS A 246 -18.08 8.79 -17.59
CA LYS A 246 -18.12 8.59 -19.05
C LYS A 246 -17.62 7.20 -19.46
N LEU A 247 -16.60 6.65 -18.79
CA LEU A 247 -16.14 5.29 -19.07
C LEU A 247 -17.16 4.24 -18.61
N GLN A 248 -17.89 4.52 -17.53
CA GLN A 248 -19.00 3.66 -17.10
C GLN A 248 -20.14 3.64 -18.12
N GLU A 249 -20.49 4.78 -18.71
CA GLU A 249 -21.51 4.85 -19.78
C GLU A 249 -21.13 4.03 -21.02
N LEU A 250 -19.82 3.86 -21.29
CA LEU A 250 -19.30 3.04 -22.38
C LEU A 250 -19.15 1.56 -22.02
N THR A 251 -19.26 1.23 -20.74
CA THR A 251 -19.12 -0.14 -20.26
C THR A 251 -20.39 -0.92 -20.58
N PRO A 252 -20.28 -2.03 -21.33
CA PRO A 252 -21.44 -2.87 -21.61
C PRO A 252 -22.13 -3.28 -20.30
N PRO A 253 -23.47 -3.32 -20.26
CA PRO A 253 -24.18 -3.83 -19.09
C PRO A 253 -23.69 -5.24 -18.79
N LYS A 254 -23.49 -5.55 -17.50
CA LYS A 254 -23.16 -6.92 -17.09
C LYS A 254 -24.25 -7.85 -17.66
N PRO A 255 -23.88 -9.01 -18.23
CA PRO A 255 -24.85 -10.04 -18.51
C PRO A 255 -25.66 -10.29 -17.24
N THR A 256 -26.97 -10.11 -17.31
CA THR A 256 -27.88 -10.60 -16.27
C THR A 256 -27.93 -12.12 -16.44
N ASP A 257 -27.34 -12.84 -15.51
CA ASP A 257 -27.54 -14.29 -15.35
C ASP A 257 -29.01 -14.63 -15.10
#